data_AF-I2HAD6-F1
#
_entry.id   AF-I2HAD6-F1
#
_cell.length_a   1.000
_cell.length_b   1.000
_cell.length_c   1.000
_cell.angle_alpha   90.00
_cell.angle_beta   90.00
_cell.angle_gamma   90.00
#
_symmetry.space_group_name_H-M   'P 1'
#
loop_
_entity.id
_entity.type
_entity.pdbx_description
1 polymer ?
#
loop_
_entity_poly.entity_id
_entity_poly.type
_entity_poly.pdbx_seq_one_letter_code
_entity_poly.pdbx_strand_id
1 'polypeptide(L)'
;MSLQWPVEHLTPVLDFLRIALTHHSLNSYFCDRERGQELVGRLIAILVSDPADVALKVLVCRCIANAFSHPVGRNLFASTELSTLAPLVVRQVLNEKTVLQMSAATALANWSLALLQQSEQCEQLGPKEDLLRAILNGIESVDSFGYLGEDAIIRLLQALVTVMWGDASVIRLAKNRNIAQIAARLKDAVSNDSGKNIARDIVEMTYAV
;
A
#
# COMPACT_ATOMS: atom_id res chain seq x y z
N MET A 1 18.35 -17.38 8.40
CA MET A 1 17.91 -17.16 6.99
C MET A 1 18.55 -15.86 6.49
N SER A 2 18.88 -15.71 5.21
CA SER A 2 19.67 -14.58 4.65
C SER A 2 19.12 -13.17 4.93
N LEU A 3 17.86 -13.03 5.35
CA LEU A 3 17.27 -11.77 5.86
C LEU A 3 17.81 -11.31 7.23
N GLN A 4 18.68 -12.10 7.86
CA GLN A 4 19.37 -11.76 9.11
C GLN A 4 20.74 -11.11 8.90
N TRP A 5 21.12 -10.89 7.63
CA TRP A 5 22.39 -10.27 7.30
C TRP A 5 22.42 -8.78 7.69
N PRO A 6 23.62 -8.21 7.91
CA PRO A 6 23.78 -6.78 8.10
C PRO A 6 23.14 -5.96 6.96
N VAL A 7 22.66 -4.76 7.28
CA VAL A 7 21.87 -3.90 6.38
C VAL A 7 22.58 -3.67 5.04
N GLU A 8 23.91 -3.49 5.09
CA GLU A 8 24.80 -3.31 3.95
C GLU A 8 24.83 -4.48 2.94
N HIS A 9 24.30 -5.64 3.32
CA HIS A 9 24.25 -6.84 2.48
C HIS A 9 22.82 -7.27 2.14
N LEU A 10 21.80 -6.52 2.58
CA LEU A 10 20.40 -6.91 2.38
C LEU A 10 19.88 -6.61 0.97
N THR A 11 20.47 -5.67 0.24
CA THR A 11 20.01 -5.30 -1.12
C THR A 11 19.87 -6.50 -2.06
N PRO A 12 20.92 -7.34 -2.29
CA PRO A 12 20.79 -8.51 -3.17
C PRO A 12 19.79 -9.54 -2.63
N VAL A 13 19.67 -9.68 -1.30
CA VAL A 13 18.72 -10.62 -0.67
C VAL A 13 17.29 -10.21 -0.95
N LEU A 14 16.96 -8.92 -0.77
CA LEU A 14 15.62 -8.39 -1.04
C LEU A 14 15.32 -8.35 -2.54
N ASP A 15 16.33 -8.13 -3.39
CA ASP A 15 16.16 -8.16 -4.84
C ASP A 15 15.81 -9.56 -5.35
N PHE A 16 16.46 -10.59 -4.80
CA PHE A 16 16.03 -11.98 -5.00
C PHE A 16 14.63 -12.23 -4.45
N LEU A 17 14.37 -11.81 -3.21
CA LEU A 17 13.10 -12.07 -2.53
C LEU A 17 11.92 -11.49 -3.29
N ARG A 18 12.00 -10.24 -3.78
CA ARG A 18 10.88 -9.64 -4.53
C ARG A 18 10.53 -10.47 -5.77
N ILE A 19 11.51 -11.09 -6.43
CA ILE A 19 11.29 -11.95 -7.60
C ILE A 19 10.73 -13.29 -7.13
N ALA A 20 11.30 -13.90 -6.09
CA ALA A 20 10.82 -15.15 -5.52
C ALA A 20 9.33 -15.08 -5.15
N LEU A 21 8.87 -13.97 -4.58
CA LEU A 21 7.48 -13.78 -4.18
C LEU A 21 6.48 -13.74 -5.35
N THR A 22 6.92 -13.61 -6.60
CA THR A 22 6.03 -13.75 -7.78
C THR A 22 5.83 -15.22 -8.18
N HIS A 23 6.65 -16.14 -7.68
CA HIS A 23 6.52 -17.57 -7.95
C HIS A 23 5.65 -18.25 -6.88
N HIS A 24 4.64 -19.03 -7.29
CA HIS A 24 3.63 -19.60 -6.39
C HIS A 24 4.22 -20.38 -5.20
N SER A 25 5.12 -21.33 -5.48
CA SER A 25 5.72 -22.19 -4.43
C SER A 25 6.61 -21.41 -3.47
N LEU A 26 7.30 -20.37 -3.96
CA LEU A 26 8.21 -19.57 -3.13
C LEU A 26 7.43 -18.57 -2.30
N ASN A 27 6.42 -17.93 -2.87
CA ASN A 27 5.47 -17.11 -2.13
C ASN A 27 4.84 -17.90 -0.98
N SER A 28 4.32 -19.09 -1.28
CA SER A 28 3.74 -19.98 -0.26
C SER A 28 4.77 -20.36 0.80
N TYR A 29 6.01 -20.64 0.42
CA TYR A 29 7.06 -20.97 1.39
C TYR A 29 7.43 -19.80 2.32
N PHE A 30 7.66 -18.61 1.76
CA PHE A 30 8.11 -17.44 2.53
C PHE A 30 7.00 -16.77 3.33
N CYS A 31 5.75 -16.79 2.83
CA CYS A 31 4.63 -16.12 3.47
C CYS A 31 3.82 -17.00 4.44
N ASP A 32 4.18 -18.27 4.61
CA ASP A 32 3.43 -19.21 5.44
C ASP A 32 3.76 -19.08 6.94
N ARG A 33 2.71 -18.99 7.77
CA ARG A 33 2.73 -19.07 9.24
C ARG A 33 3.83 -18.21 9.89
N GLU A 34 4.63 -18.79 10.78
CA GLU A 34 5.70 -18.10 11.51
C GLU A 34 6.72 -17.46 10.58
N ARG A 35 7.08 -18.08 9.45
CA ARG A 35 8.01 -17.49 8.48
C ARG A 35 7.44 -16.20 7.89
N GLY A 36 6.14 -16.19 7.62
CA GLY A 36 5.44 -14.99 7.18
C GLY A 36 5.50 -13.88 8.23
N GLN A 37 5.28 -14.20 9.50
CA GLN A 37 5.36 -13.23 10.61
C GLN A 37 6.78 -12.67 10.76
N GLU A 38 7.79 -13.54 10.73
CA GLU A 38 9.20 -13.12 10.77
C GLU A 38 9.56 -12.23 9.57
N LEU A 39 9.08 -12.59 8.37
CA LEU A 39 9.26 -11.78 7.17
C LEU A 39 8.66 -10.38 7.37
N VAL A 40 7.40 -10.28 7.78
CA VAL A 40 6.73 -8.99 8.04
C VAL A 40 7.50 -8.17 9.07
N GLY A 41 7.93 -8.78 10.18
CA GLY A 41 8.74 -8.12 11.20
C GLY A 41 10.06 -7.56 10.65
N ARG A 42 10.72 -8.29 9.74
CA ARG A 42 11.94 -7.80 9.06
C ARG A 42 11.66 -6.68 8.09
N LEU A 43 10.58 -6.75 7.31
CA LEU A 43 10.20 -5.67 6.40
C LEU A 43 9.87 -4.38 7.17
N ILE A 44 9.19 -4.49 8.32
CA ILE A 44 8.93 -3.35 9.22
C ILE A 44 10.25 -2.75 9.70
N ALA A 45 11.18 -3.58 10.20
CA ALA A 45 12.47 -3.09 10.70
C ALA A 45 13.25 -2.30 9.64
N ILE A 46 13.20 -2.72 8.37
CA ILE A 46 13.86 -2.03 7.25
C ILE A 46 13.13 -0.73 6.88
N LEU A 47 11.80 -0.68 6.94
CA LEU A 47 11.07 0.57 6.70
C LEU A 47 11.32 1.63 7.78
N VAL A 48 11.61 1.19 9.01
CA VAL A 48 11.95 2.05 10.16
C VAL A 48 13.44 2.42 10.19
N SER A 49 14.30 1.70 9.46
CA SER A 49 15.74 2.00 9.40
C SER A 49 16.05 3.34 8.72
N ASP A 50 17.34 3.66 8.63
CA ASP A 50 17.87 4.95 8.17
C ASP A 50 17.05 5.53 6.98
N PRO A 51 16.54 6.77 7.08
CA PRO A 51 15.92 7.49 5.96
C PRO A 51 16.72 7.43 4.65
N ALA A 52 18.05 7.35 4.71
CA ALA A 52 18.95 7.28 3.56
C ALA A 52 18.91 5.93 2.81
N ASP A 53 18.36 4.86 3.41
CA ASP A 53 18.29 3.50 2.83
C ASP A 53 17.20 3.36 1.74
N VAL A 54 17.11 4.31 0.81
CA VAL A 54 16.07 4.38 -0.23
C VAL A 54 15.99 3.06 -1.02
N ALA A 55 17.13 2.48 -1.38
CA ALA A 55 17.19 1.23 -2.16
C ALA A 55 16.52 0.06 -1.43
N LEU A 56 16.77 -0.08 -0.12
CA LEU A 56 16.14 -1.13 0.68
C LEU A 56 14.64 -0.90 0.82
N LYS A 57 14.21 0.35 1.06
CA LYS A 57 12.79 0.70 1.17
C LYS A 57 12.02 0.47 -0.12
N VAL A 58 12.64 0.75 -1.27
CA VAL A 58 12.11 0.40 -2.60
C VAL A 58 11.90 -1.11 -2.70
N LEU A 59 12.90 -1.91 -2.34
CA LEU A 59 12.83 -3.36 -2.42
C LEU A 59 11.79 -3.94 -1.45
N VAL A 60 11.65 -3.40 -0.24
CA VAL A 60 10.59 -3.79 0.70
C VAL A 60 9.21 -3.52 0.10
N CYS A 61 8.96 -2.32 -0.41
CA CYS A 61 7.67 -1.99 -1.02
C CYS A 61 7.36 -2.92 -2.20
N ARG A 62 8.37 -3.27 -3.01
CA ARG A 62 8.24 -4.24 -4.11
C ARG A 62 7.99 -5.67 -3.62
N CYS A 63 8.62 -6.10 -2.52
CA CYS A 63 8.34 -7.40 -1.91
C CYS A 63 6.87 -7.48 -1.48
N ILE A 64 6.38 -6.46 -0.78
CA ILE A 64 4.98 -6.37 -0.34
C ILE A 64 4.04 -6.42 -1.56
N ALA A 65 4.28 -5.56 -2.55
CA ALA A 65 3.48 -5.52 -3.77
C ALA A 65 3.42 -6.88 -4.48
N ASN A 66 4.55 -7.58 -4.59
CA ASN A 66 4.66 -8.87 -5.26
C ASN A 66 4.06 -10.01 -4.43
N ALA A 67 4.07 -9.93 -3.11
CA ALA A 67 3.48 -10.93 -2.23
C ALA A 67 1.97 -11.12 -2.51
N PHE A 68 1.27 -10.05 -2.89
CA PHE A 68 -0.14 -10.10 -3.27
C PHE A 68 -0.42 -10.85 -4.58
N SER A 69 0.60 -11.36 -5.28
CA SER A 69 0.40 -12.18 -6.49
C SER A 69 -0.28 -13.53 -6.20
N HIS A 70 -0.16 -14.04 -4.96
CA HIS A 70 -0.65 -15.38 -4.58
C HIS A 70 -1.46 -15.35 -3.28
N PRO A 71 -2.37 -16.32 -3.06
CA PRO A 71 -3.26 -16.33 -1.90
C PRO A 71 -2.56 -16.29 -0.54
N VAL A 72 -1.44 -17.00 -0.36
CA VAL A 72 -0.73 -17.04 0.93
C VAL A 72 -0.17 -15.67 1.30
N GLY A 73 0.49 -14.98 0.36
CA GLY A 73 0.95 -13.62 0.57
C GLY A 73 -0.18 -12.62 0.80
N ARG A 74 -1.29 -12.71 0.05
CA ARG A 74 -2.48 -11.88 0.30
C ARG A 74 -2.99 -12.05 1.72
N ASN A 75 -3.14 -13.29 2.16
CA ASN A 75 -3.65 -13.59 3.50
C ASN A 75 -2.69 -13.11 4.59
N LEU A 76 -1.38 -13.29 4.42
CA LEU A 76 -0.39 -12.80 5.38
C LEU A 76 -0.52 -11.30 5.59
N PHE A 77 -0.43 -10.51 4.52
CA PHE A 77 -0.44 -9.05 4.63
C PHE A 77 -1.85 -8.51 4.97
N ALA A 78 -2.94 -9.15 4.54
CA ALA A 78 -4.28 -8.73 4.92
C ALA A 78 -4.62 -8.98 6.41
N SER A 79 -4.03 -10.01 7.02
CA SER A 79 -4.35 -10.42 8.40
C SER A 79 -3.37 -9.94 9.47
N THR A 80 -2.19 -9.43 9.07
CA THR A 80 -1.07 -9.20 9.99
C THR A 80 -0.60 -7.75 9.95
N GLU A 81 -0.48 -7.14 11.14
CA GLU A 81 0.22 -5.85 11.35
C GLU A 81 -0.23 -4.72 10.43
N LEU A 82 -1.46 -4.74 9.92
CA LEU A 82 -1.99 -3.71 9.01
C LEU A 82 -1.87 -2.31 9.63
N SER A 83 -2.20 -2.19 10.92
CA SER A 83 -2.09 -0.96 11.71
C SER A 83 -0.66 -0.43 11.84
N THR A 84 0.36 -1.28 11.66
CA THR A 84 1.77 -0.93 11.81
C THR A 84 2.44 -0.74 10.46
N LEU A 85 2.28 -1.71 9.56
CA LEU A 85 2.96 -1.77 8.27
C LEU A 85 2.35 -0.79 7.27
N ALA A 86 1.03 -0.65 7.20
CA ALA A 86 0.41 0.24 6.21
C ALA A 86 0.84 1.71 6.41
N PRO A 87 0.85 2.28 7.63
CA PRO A 87 1.38 3.64 7.84
C PRO A 87 2.85 3.81 7.40
N LEU A 88 3.69 2.78 7.58
CA LEU A 88 5.08 2.82 7.16
C LEU A 88 5.22 2.83 5.63
N VAL A 89 4.38 2.08 4.92
CA VAL A 89 4.31 2.11 3.45
C VAL A 89 3.78 3.45 2.96
N VAL A 90 2.73 4.01 3.59
CA VAL A 90 2.16 5.32 3.23
C VAL A 90 3.21 6.43 3.35
N ARG A 91 4.06 6.41 4.40
CA ARG A 91 5.18 7.35 4.52
C ARG A 91 6.14 7.31 3.31
N GLN A 92 6.31 6.15 2.69
CA GLN A 92 7.17 6.00 1.52
C GLN A 92 6.56 6.62 0.25
N VAL A 93 5.23 6.71 0.17
CA VAL A 93 4.52 7.42 -0.92
C VAL A 93 4.90 8.89 -0.93
N LEU A 94 5.16 9.49 0.23
CA LEU A 94 5.49 10.91 0.40
C LEU A 94 7.00 11.20 0.35
N ASN A 95 7.82 10.21 -0.02
CA ASN A 95 9.27 10.40 -0.14
C ASN A 95 9.61 11.26 -1.37
N GLU A 96 10.75 11.95 -1.39
CA GLU A 96 11.22 12.72 -2.56
C GLU A 96 11.58 11.88 -3.79
N LYS A 97 11.93 10.60 -3.61
CA LYS A 97 12.38 9.73 -4.70
C LYS A 97 11.19 9.06 -5.38
N THR A 98 10.94 9.42 -6.63
CA THR A 98 9.82 8.91 -7.44
C THR A 98 9.74 7.38 -7.52
N VAL A 99 10.88 6.69 -7.59
CA VAL A 99 10.91 5.21 -7.58
C VAL A 99 10.34 4.60 -6.30
N LEU A 100 10.56 5.26 -5.16
CA LEU A 100 10.04 4.83 -3.87
C LEU A 100 8.55 5.18 -3.75
N GLN A 101 8.16 6.39 -4.17
CA GLN A 101 6.76 6.80 -4.25
C GLN A 101 5.93 5.76 -5.05
N MET A 102 6.39 5.40 -6.25
CA MET A 102 5.72 4.43 -7.12
C MET A 102 5.67 3.03 -6.52
N SER A 103 6.77 2.55 -5.93
CA SER A 103 6.82 1.22 -5.33
C SER A 103 5.86 1.11 -4.15
N ALA A 104 5.78 2.15 -3.32
CA ALA A 104 4.87 2.21 -2.18
C ALA A 104 3.40 2.32 -2.61
N ALA A 105 3.09 3.20 -3.57
CA ALA A 105 1.74 3.36 -4.09
C ALA A 105 1.24 2.07 -4.75
N THR A 106 2.11 1.35 -5.46
CA THR A 106 1.80 0.03 -6.03
C THR A 106 1.50 -1.01 -4.93
N ALA A 107 2.26 -1.01 -3.85
CA ALA A 107 1.99 -1.90 -2.72
C ALA A 107 0.61 -1.63 -2.10
N LEU A 108 0.25 -0.36 -1.88
CA LEU A 108 -1.07 0.03 -1.34
C LEU A 108 -2.21 -0.32 -2.31
N ALA A 109 -2.02 -0.14 -3.62
CA ALA A 109 -3.02 -0.50 -4.62
C ALA A 109 -3.27 -2.02 -4.64
N ASN A 110 -2.21 -2.82 -4.62
CA ASN A 110 -2.33 -4.28 -4.56
C ASN A 110 -2.96 -4.76 -3.24
N TRP A 111 -2.65 -4.08 -2.13
CA TRP A 111 -3.26 -4.36 -0.84
C TRP A 111 -4.76 -4.08 -0.85
N SER A 112 -5.15 -2.93 -1.41
CA SER A 112 -6.57 -2.54 -1.55
C SER A 112 -7.33 -3.55 -2.40
N LEU A 113 -6.74 -4.00 -3.51
CA LEU A 113 -7.32 -5.04 -4.36
C LEU A 113 -7.44 -6.38 -3.64
N ALA A 114 -6.44 -6.79 -2.87
CA ALA A 114 -6.49 -8.04 -2.11
C ALA A 114 -7.62 -8.02 -1.07
N LEU A 115 -7.82 -6.90 -0.37
CA LEU A 115 -8.91 -6.75 0.58
C LEU A 115 -10.28 -6.72 -0.11
N LEU A 116 -10.40 -6.07 -1.27
CA LEU A 116 -11.62 -6.11 -2.06
C LEU A 116 -11.99 -7.55 -2.45
N GLN A 117 -11.05 -8.30 -3.02
CA GLN A 117 -11.25 -9.69 -3.41
C GLN A 117 -11.60 -10.60 -2.23
N GLN A 118 -11.04 -10.34 -1.05
CA GLN A 118 -11.39 -11.08 0.18
C GLN A 118 -12.79 -10.75 0.66
N SER A 119 -13.19 -9.47 0.62
CA SER A 119 -14.53 -9.02 1.03
C SER A 119 -15.65 -9.59 0.16
N GLU A 120 -15.36 -9.91 -1.12
CA GLU A 120 -16.30 -10.59 -2.02
C GLU A 120 -16.49 -12.07 -1.66
N GLN A 121 -15.54 -12.69 -0.96
CA GLN A 121 -15.56 -14.10 -0.59
C GLN A 121 -16.12 -14.34 0.82
N CYS A 122 -15.88 -13.42 1.74
CA CYS A 122 -16.30 -13.52 3.12
C CYS A 122 -16.52 -12.12 3.71
N GLU A 123 -17.60 -11.94 4.48
CA GLU A 123 -17.87 -10.68 5.15
C GLU A 123 -16.82 -10.46 6.27
N GLN A 124 -15.94 -9.50 6.05
CA GLN A 124 -14.89 -9.11 7.01
C GLN A 124 -15.04 -7.64 7.38
N LEU A 125 -15.31 -7.38 8.66
CA LEU A 125 -15.34 -6.03 9.21
C LEU A 125 -13.92 -5.62 9.64
N GLY A 126 -13.47 -4.43 9.25
CA GLY A 126 -12.26 -3.81 9.80
C GLY A 126 -11.10 -3.61 8.82
N PRO A 127 -10.59 -4.62 8.10
CA PRO A 127 -9.35 -4.48 7.32
C PRO A 127 -9.37 -3.34 6.28
N LYS A 128 -10.48 -3.16 5.57
CA LYS A 128 -10.63 -2.04 4.61
C LYS A 128 -10.65 -0.69 5.32
N GLU A 129 -11.31 -0.59 6.47
CA GLU A 129 -11.33 0.63 7.28
C GLU A 129 -9.94 0.97 7.83
N ASP A 130 -9.20 -0.02 8.31
CA ASP A 130 -7.85 0.14 8.86
C ASP A 130 -6.85 0.59 7.78
N LEU A 131 -6.90 -0.03 6.59
CA LEU A 131 -6.06 0.39 5.47
C LEU A 131 -6.42 1.82 5.04
N LEU A 132 -7.71 2.14 4.92
CA LEU A 132 -8.14 3.50 4.58
C LEU A 132 -7.68 4.51 5.63
N ARG A 133 -7.84 4.22 6.93
CA ARG A 133 -7.36 5.08 8.03
C ARG A 133 -5.86 5.32 7.91
N ALA A 134 -5.07 4.27 7.67
CA ALA A 134 -3.63 4.39 7.52
C ALA A 134 -3.25 5.31 6.35
N ILE A 135 -3.91 5.16 5.19
CA ILE A 135 -3.69 6.02 4.03
C ILE A 135 -4.07 7.46 4.36
N LEU A 136 -5.28 7.70 4.88
CA LEU A 136 -5.78 9.05 5.14
C LEU A 136 -4.97 9.77 6.22
N ASN A 137 -4.60 9.10 7.31
CA ASN A 137 -3.73 9.67 8.35
C ASN A 137 -2.39 10.13 7.77
N GLY A 138 -1.86 9.43 6.77
CA GLY A 138 -0.58 9.79 6.17
C GLY A 138 -0.66 10.96 5.20
N ILE A 139 -1.79 11.16 4.51
CA ILE A 139 -1.90 12.13 3.42
C ILE A 139 -2.79 13.35 3.72
N GLU A 140 -3.58 13.32 4.79
CA GLU A 140 -4.56 14.38 5.07
C GLU A 140 -3.92 15.75 5.33
N SER A 141 -2.74 15.76 5.96
CA SER A 141 -1.98 16.98 6.28
C SER A 141 -1.14 17.51 5.12
N VAL A 142 -1.18 16.87 3.94
CA VAL A 142 -0.37 17.29 2.78
C VAL A 142 -1.11 18.37 1.99
N ASP A 143 -0.60 19.59 2.02
CA ASP A 143 -1.26 20.74 1.35
C ASP A 143 -1.22 20.65 -0.17
N SER A 144 -0.13 20.12 -0.75
CA SER A 144 0.06 19.96 -2.19
C SER A 144 0.82 18.68 -2.50
N PHE A 145 0.34 17.95 -3.51
CA PHE A 145 0.98 16.72 -4.01
C PHE A 145 1.84 16.94 -5.25
N GLY A 146 2.12 18.19 -5.65
CA GLY A 146 2.86 18.49 -6.88
C GLY A 146 4.32 17.99 -6.92
N TYR A 147 4.87 17.55 -5.78
CA TYR A 147 6.19 16.92 -5.70
C TYR A 147 6.14 15.39 -5.90
N LEU A 148 4.95 14.79 -5.92
CA LEU A 148 4.78 13.37 -6.21
C LEU A 148 4.81 13.13 -7.71
N GLY A 149 5.43 12.02 -8.10
CA GLY A 149 5.35 11.51 -9.46
C GLY A 149 3.91 11.18 -9.82
N GLU A 150 3.48 11.60 -11.00
CA GLU A 150 2.10 11.49 -11.46
C GLU A 150 1.57 10.04 -11.42
N ASP A 151 2.38 9.06 -11.85
CA ASP A 151 2.02 7.64 -11.79
C ASP A 151 1.78 7.15 -10.35
N ALA A 152 2.55 7.66 -9.38
CA ALA A 152 2.36 7.31 -7.97
C ALA A 152 1.05 7.88 -7.44
N ILE A 153 0.67 9.09 -7.85
CA ILE A 153 -0.62 9.70 -7.49
C ILE A 153 -1.76 8.88 -8.10
N ILE A 154 -1.68 8.49 -9.37
CA ILE A 154 -2.69 7.65 -10.02
C ILE A 154 -2.83 6.32 -9.28
N ARG A 155 -1.71 5.68 -8.88
CA ARG A 155 -1.73 4.44 -8.09
C ARG A 155 -2.33 4.64 -6.69
N LEU A 156 -2.06 5.76 -6.03
CA LEU A 156 -2.67 6.10 -4.74
C LEU A 156 -4.19 6.33 -4.88
N LEU A 157 -4.62 7.03 -5.92
CA LEU A 157 -6.05 7.20 -6.25
C LEU A 157 -6.72 5.84 -6.51
N GLN A 158 -6.05 4.94 -7.25
CA GLN A 158 -6.52 3.57 -7.45
C GLN A 158 -6.66 2.81 -6.14
N ALA A 159 -5.71 2.95 -5.20
CA ALA A 159 -5.81 2.33 -3.88
C ALA A 159 -7.05 2.85 -3.12
N LEU A 160 -7.25 4.17 -3.08
CA LEU A 160 -8.38 4.82 -2.40
C LEU A 160 -9.73 4.40 -2.96
N VAL A 161 -9.92 4.45 -4.29
CA VAL A 161 -11.20 4.05 -4.90
C VAL A 161 -11.46 2.55 -4.69
N THR A 162 -10.42 1.72 -4.79
CA THR A 162 -10.55 0.26 -4.64
C THR A 162 -10.89 -0.13 -3.21
N VAL A 163 -10.26 0.48 -2.21
CA VAL A 163 -10.57 0.15 -0.80
C VAL A 163 -11.97 0.64 -0.40
N MET A 164 -12.48 1.70 -1.01
CA MET A 164 -13.84 2.19 -0.78
C MET A 164 -14.91 1.39 -1.53
N TRP A 165 -14.54 0.68 -2.59
CA TRP A 165 -15.49 0.06 -3.50
C TRP A 165 -16.42 -0.94 -2.80
N GLY A 166 -17.73 -0.82 -3.06
CA GLY A 166 -18.77 -1.72 -2.56
C GLY A 166 -19.03 -1.67 -1.06
N ASP A 167 -18.44 -0.72 -0.31
CA ASP A 167 -18.48 -0.72 1.15
C ASP A 167 -18.90 0.63 1.74
N ALA A 168 -20.16 0.69 2.17
CA ALA A 168 -20.76 1.92 2.69
C ALA A 168 -20.15 2.39 4.02
N SER A 169 -19.61 1.49 4.87
CA SER A 169 -18.98 1.91 6.12
C SER A 169 -17.64 2.59 5.84
N VAL A 170 -16.86 2.01 4.91
CA VAL A 170 -15.57 2.57 4.47
C VAL A 170 -15.77 3.91 3.76
N ILE A 171 -16.78 4.04 2.89
CA ILE A 171 -17.09 5.32 2.23
C ILE A 171 -17.50 6.38 3.28
N ARG A 172 -18.32 6.02 4.27
CA ARG A 172 -18.73 6.94 5.35
C ARG A 172 -17.54 7.38 6.19
N LEU A 173 -16.63 6.47 6.51
CA LEU A 173 -15.36 6.78 7.17
C LEU A 173 -14.53 7.78 6.33
N ALA A 174 -14.40 7.52 5.02
CA ALA A 174 -13.67 8.41 4.11
C ALA A 174 -14.29 9.82 4.08
N LYS A 175 -15.62 9.90 3.99
CA LYS A 175 -16.38 11.15 4.01
C LYS A 175 -16.14 11.96 5.28
N ASN A 176 -16.21 11.30 6.45
CA ASN A 176 -15.94 11.93 7.75
C ASN A 176 -14.50 12.44 7.90
N ARG A 177 -13.59 11.95 7.06
CA ARG A 177 -12.16 12.29 7.02
C ARG A 177 -11.81 13.19 5.83
N ASN A 178 -12.80 13.89 5.26
CA ASN A 178 -12.65 14.87 4.18
C ASN A 178 -11.98 14.30 2.91
N ILE A 179 -12.24 13.05 2.56
CA ILE A 179 -11.69 12.42 1.34
C ILE A 179 -11.95 13.24 0.07
N ALA A 180 -13.08 13.95 -0.02
CA ALA A 180 -13.38 14.79 -1.19
C ALA A 180 -12.35 15.91 -1.39
N GLN A 181 -11.90 16.54 -0.31
CA GLN A 181 -10.87 17.58 -0.36
C GLN A 181 -9.48 16.97 -0.66
N ILE A 182 -9.19 15.79 -0.12
CA ILE A 182 -7.95 15.05 -0.42
C ILE A 182 -7.90 14.67 -1.90
N ALA A 183 -8.99 14.10 -2.43
CA ALA A 183 -9.11 13.72 -3.83
C ALA A 183 -8.98 14.94 -4.77
N ALA A 184 -9.53 16.10 -4.39
CA ALA A 184 -9.34 17.34 -5.14
C ALA A 184 -7.86 17.76 -5.20
N ARG A 185 -7.14 17.73 -4.06
CA ARG A 185 -5.70 18.05 -4.03
C ARG A 185 -4.86 17.07 -4.87
N LEU A 186 -5.19 15.76 -4.83
CA LEU A 186 -4.53 14.75 -5.67
C LEU A 186 -4.83 14.97 -7.16
N LYS A 187 -6.08 15.26 -7.50
CA LYS A 187 -6.53 15.57 -8.87
C LYS A 187 -5.77 16.77 -9.45
N ASP A 188 -5.57 17.82 -8.65
CA ASP A 188 -4.90 19.05 -9.10
C ASP A 188 -3.40 18.83 -9.37
N ALA A 189 -2.81 17.76 -8.81
CA ALA A 189 -1.43 17.35 -9.05
C ALA A 189 -1.26 16.39 -10.25
N VAL A 190 -2.34 16.01 -10.92
CA VAL A 190 -2.32 15.08 -12.06
C VAL A 190 -2.75 15.80 -13.33
N SER A 191 -2.02 15.59 -14.43
CA SER A 191 -2.36 16.13 -15.73
C SER A 191 -3.30 15.20 -16.52
N ASN A 192 -3.09 13.90 -16.36
CA ASN A 192 -3.76 12.79 -17.02
C ASN A 192 -5.27 12.69 -16.69
N ASP A 193 -6.10 12.50 -17.71
CA ASP A 193 -7.55 12.39 -17.56
C ASP A 193 -7.99 11.15 -16.78
N SER A 194 -7.28 10.02 -16.89
CA SER A 194 -7.57 8.82 -16.11
C SER A 194 -7.45 9.07 -14.62
N GLY A 195 -6.40 9.78 -14.17
CA GLY A 195 -6.27 10.12 -12.75
C GLY A 195 -7.33 11.11 -12.29
N LYS A 196 -7.66 12.10 -13.13
CA LYS A 196 -8.75 13.04 -12.84
C LYS A 196 -10.11 12.35 -12.73
N ASN A 197 -10.37 11.35 -13.57
CA ASN A 197 -11.60 10.57 -13.54
C ASN A 197 -11.69 9.77 -12.24
N ILE A 198 -10.64 9.05 -11.84
CA ILE A 198 -10.63 8.30 -10.57
C ILE A 198 -10.88 9.23 -9.38
N ALA A 199 -10.28 10.42 -9.37
CA ALA A 199 -10.52 11.39 -8.31
C ALA A 199 -11.97 11.90 -8.27
N ARG A 200 -12.64 12.03 -9.43
CA ARG A 200 -14.08 12.35 -9.51
C ARG A 200 -14.91 11.19 -8.97
N ASP A 201 -14.61 9.96 -9.36
CA ASP A 201 -15.31 8.76 -8.88
C ASP A 201 -15.26 8.67 -7.35
N ILE A 202 -14.09 8.91 -6.73
CA ILE A 202 -13.95 8.96 -5.26
C ILE A 202 -14.90 9.98 -4.64
N VAL A 203 -15.00 11.19 -5.22
CA VAL A 203 -15.91 12.24 -4.72
C VAL A 203 -17.36 11.81 -4.90
N GLU A 204 -17.72 11.25 -6.04
CA GLU A 204 -19.07 10.77 -6.35
C GLU A 204 -19.52 9.67 -5.38
N MET A 205 -18.63 8.75 -5.02
CA MET A 205 -18.90 7.72 -4.01
C MET A 205 -19.34 8.33 -2.66
N THR A 206 -18.79 9.49 -2.27
CA THR A 206 -19.19 10.14 -1.00
C THR A 206 -20.60 10.74 -1.02
N TYR A 207 -21.18 10.97 -2.20
CA TYR A 207 -22.57 11.42 -2.33
C TYR A 207 -23.56 10.25 -2.27
N ALA A 208 -23.08 9.02 -2.46
CA ALA A 208 -23.91 7.81 -2.40
C ALA A 208 -24.22 7.34 -0.97
N VAL A 209 -23.61 7.95 0.07
CA VAL A 209 -23.77 7.58 1.50
C VAL A 209 -24.05 8.75 2.43
#